data_AF-A0A0G1Q5L7-F1
#
_entry.id   AF-A0A0G1Q5L7-F1
#
_cell.length_a   1.000
_cell.length_b   1.000
_cell.length_c   1.000
_cell.angle_alpha   90.00
_cell.angle_beta   90.00
_cell.angle_gamma   90.00
#
_symmetry.space_group_name_H-M   'P 1'
#
loop_
_entity.id
_entity.type
_entity.pdbx_description
1 polymer ?
#
loop_
_entity_poly.entity_id
_entity_poly.type
_entity_poly.pdbx_seq_one_letter_code
_entity_poly.pdbx_strand_id
1 'polypeptide(L)'
;MKKNLSILFSIIILSAFIGLGVRFAFAQLGWEEPANTPPLDNDIPLWIKNGNDLYHTTGGNVGIGSTSPTSKLEVVNSSGSADVYGIKTAA
;
A
#
# COMPACT_ATOMS: atom_id res chain seq x y z
N MET A 1 -54.55 -14.51 4.74
CA MET A 1 -53.37 -15.41 4.69
C MET A 1 -52.22 -14.88 3.84
N LYS A 2 -52.45 -14.27 2.65
CA LYS A 2 -51.37 -13.77 1.77
C LYS A 2 -50.39 -12.78 2.46
N LYS A 3 -50.90 -11.95 3.38
CA LYS A 3 -50.13 -10.95 4.14
C LYS A 3 -49.07 -11.57 5.06
N ASN A 4 -49.36 -12.72 5.66
CA ASN A 4 -48.47 -13.40 6.60
C ASN A 4 -47.38 -14.20 5.86
N LEU A 5 -47.71 -14.70 4.67
CA LEU A 5 -46.79 -15.42 3.81
C LEU A 5 -45.70 -14.47 3.26
N SER A 6 -46.07 -13.25 2.87
CA SER A 6 -45.09 -12.21 2.49
C SER A 6 -44.15 -11.81 3.64
N ILE A 7 -44.63 -11.81 4.89
CA ILE A 7 -43.81 -11.51 6.07
C ILE A 7 -42.75 -12.62 6.29
N LEU A 8 -43.14 -13.88 6.11
CA LEU A 8 -42.20 -15.01 6.22
C LEU A 8 -41.14 -15.01 5.10
N PHE A 9 -41.53 -14.66 3.86
CA PHE A 9 -40.58 -14.48 2.76
C PHE A 9 -39.58 -13.35 3.07
N SER A 10 -40.01 -12.25 3.69
CA SER A 10 -39.13 -11.15 4.11
C SER A 10 -38.10 -11.59 5.16
N ILE A 11 -38.51 -12.40 6.14
CA ILE A 11 -37.62 -12.90 7.21
C ILE A 11 -36.57 -13.89 6.65
N ILE A 12 -36.95 -14.75 5.71
CA ILE A 12 -36.03 -15.71 5.06
C ILE A 12 -35.02 -14.98 4.15
N ILE A 13 -35.46 -13.92 3.47
CA ILE A 13 -34.56 -13.04 2.71
C ILE A 13 -33.57 -12.38 3.68
N LEU A 14 -34.05 -11.83 4.80
CA LEU A 14 -33.22 -11.17 5.80
C LEU A 14 -32.17 -12.10 6.44
N SER A 15 -32.46 -13.39 6.63
CA SER A 15 -31.49 -14.36 7.19
C SER A 15 -30.45 -14.86 6.19
N ALA A 16 -30.79 -14.97 4.90
CA ALA A 16 -29.85 -15.32 3.84
C ALA A 16 -28.84 -14.19 3.54
N PHE A 17 -29.17 -12.93 3.86
CA PHE A 17 -28.30 -11.77 3.67
C PHE A 17 -27.23 -11.59 4.76
N ILE A 18 -27.28 -12.31 5.88
CA ILE A 18 -26.28 -12.13 6.95
C ILE A 18 -24.93 -12.82 6.59
N GLY A 19 -24.95 -13.80 5.67
CA GLY A 19 -23.73 -14.44 5.17
C GLY A 19 -23.17 -13.89 3.86
N LEU A 20 -24.02 -13.33 2.97
CA LEU A 20 -23.63 -12.85 1.63
C LEU A 20 -23.88 -11.34 1.39
N GLY A 21 -24.56 -10.65 2.33
CA GLY A 21 -25.07 -9.28 2.16
C GLY A 21 -24.18 -8.14 2.60
N VAL A 22 -23.17 -8.37 3.45
CA VAL A 22 -22.27 -7.29 3.88
C VAL A 22 -21.39 -6.79 2.73
N ARG A 23 -21.17 -7.55 1.64
CA ARG A 23 -20.39 -7.06 0.49
C ARG A 23 -21.23 -6.49 -0.65
N PHE A 24 -22.51 -6.81 -0.74
CA PHE A 24 -23.42 -6.31 -1.79
C PHE A 24 -24.35 -5.18 -1.33
N ALA A 25 -24.62 -5.02 -0.03
CA ALA A 25 -25.47 -3.94 0.48
C ALA A 25 -24.80 -2.55 0.40
N PHE A 26 -23.47 -2.49 0.53
CA PHE A 26 -22.70 -1.24 0.50
C PHE A 26 -22.47 -0.71 -0.92
N ALA A 27 -22.61 -1.54 -1.97
CA ALA A 27 -22.45 -1.11 -3.35
C ALA A 27 -23.68 -0.37 -3.95
N GLN A 28 -24.89 -0.52 -3.37
CA GLN A 28 -26.13 0.05 -3.94
C GLN A 28 -26.70 1.25 -3.16
N LEU A 29 -26.24 1.51 -1.93
CA LEU A 29 -26.73 2.59 -1.09
C LEU A 29 -25.81 3.84 -1.09
N GLY A 30 -24.75 3.86 -1.91
CA GLY A 30 -23.82 4.99 -2.00
C GLY A 30 -22.95 5.19 -0.76
N TRP A 31 -23.10 4.32 0.24
CA TRP A 31 -22.09 4.10 1.27
C TRP A 31 -21.15 3.03 0.77
N GLU A 32 -20.26 3.45 -0.12
CA GLU A 32 -19.03 2.73 -0.37
C GLU A 32 -18.39 2.54 1.01
N GLU A 33 -18.28 1.29 1.49
CA GLU A 33 -17.22 1.00 2.47
C GLU A 33 -15.95 1.64 1.89
N PRO A 34 -15.07 2.25 2.68
CA PRO A 34 -13.74 2.55 2.19
C PRO A 34 -13.09 1.20 1.90
N ALA A 35 -13.42 0.58 0.77
CA ALA A 35 -12.69 -0.51 0.19
C ALA A 35 -11.27 0.07 0.07
N ASN A 36 -10.24 -0.50 0.67
CA ASN A 36 -9.95 -1.93 0.59
C ASN A 36 -10.37 -2.54 -0.76
N THR A 37 -10.35 -1.74 -1.84
CA THR A 37 -9.39 -2.10 -2.84
C THR A 37 -8.08 -2.14 -2.05
N PRO A 38 -7.39 -3.29 -1.94
CA PRO A 38 -5.94 -3.16 -1.86
C PRO A 38 -5.63 -2.07 -2.89
N PRO A 39 -4.83 -1.03 -2.57
CA PRO A 39 -4.30 -0.22 -3.65
C PRO A 39 -3.93 -1.23 -4.74
N LEU A 40 -4.20 -0.93 -6.01
CA LEU A 40 -3.48 -1.63 -7.06
C LEU A 40 -2.03 -1.20 -6.90
N ASP A 41 -1.43 -1.63 -5.81
CA ASP A 41 -0.05 -1.51 -5.52
C ASP A 41 0.49 -2.62 -6.38
N ASN A 42 0.80 -2.18 -7.59
CA ASN A 42 2.08 -2.51 -8.15
C ASN A 42 3.18 -2.01 -7.18
N ASP A 43 3.14 -2.46 -5.92
CA ASP A 43 4.11 -2.28 -4.86
C ASP A 43 5.33 -3.02 -5.37
N ILE A 44 6.05 -2.39 -6.27
CA ILE A 44 7.42 -2.73 -6.52
C ILE A 44 8.11 -2.07 -5.33
N PRO A 45 8.55 -2.84 -4.31
CA PRO A 45 9.20 -2.25 -3.15
C PRO A 45 10.36 -1.39 -3.65
N LEU A 46 10.33 -0.10 -3.28
CA LEU A 46 11.33 0.89 -3.69
C LEU A 46 12.74 0.38 -3.39
N TRP A 47 12.89 -0.30 -2.25
CA TRP A 47 14.10 -0.97 -1.81
C TRP A 47 13.92 -2.47 -1.82
N ILE A 48 14.73 -3.16 -2.63
CA ILE A 48 14.72 -4.63 -2.76
C ILE A 48 15.97 -5.20 -2.11
N LYS A 49 15.78 -6.19 -1.25
CA LYS A 49 16.86 -7.02 -0.71
C LYS A 49 17.02 -8.28 -1.56
N ASN A 50 18.24 -8.54 -2.04
CA ASN A 50 18.60 -9.79 -2.73
C ASN A 50 19.85 -10.38 -2.08
N GLY A 51 19.70 -11.51 -1.38
CA GLY A 51 20.80 -12.08 -0.59
C GLY A 51 21.28 -11.08 0.47
N ASN A 52 22.54 -10.66 0.39
CA ASN A 52 23.14 -9.68 1.29
C ASN A 52 23.07 -8.25 0.75
N ASP A 53 22.55 -8.05 -0.46
CA ASP A 53 22.50 -6.77 -1.12
C ASP A 53 21.15 -6.09 -0.93
N LEU A 54 21.15 -4.75 -0.83
CA LEU A 54 19.96 -3.91 -0.80
C LEU A 54 20.11 -2.81 -1.86
N TYR A 55 19.14 -2.69 -2.76
CA TYR A 55 19.21 -1.72 -3.86
C TYR A 55 17.86 -1.06 -4.17
N HIS A 56 17.93 0.15 -4.74
CA HIS A 56 16.77 0.96 -5.11
C HIS A 56 16.36 0.67 -6.57
N THR A 57 15.07 0.47 -6.84
CA THR A 57 14.60 -0.05 -8.15
C THR A 57 13.93 0.96 -9.06
N THR A 58 13.54 2.13 -8.55
CA THR A 58 12.72 3.09 -9.30
C THR A 58 13.52 4.14 -10.08
N GLY A 59 14.85 3.99 -10.20
CA GLY A 59 15.70 4.83 -11.05
C GLY A 59 15.96 6.26 -10.55
N GLY A 60 15.33 6.67 -9.44
CA GLY A 60 15.55 7.95 -8.76
C GLY A 60 16.89 8.07 -8.02
N ASN A 61 17.17 9.25 -7.47
CA ASN A 61 18.36 9.54 -6.69
C ASN A 61 18.18 9.12 -5.22
N VAL A 62 19.24 8.66 -4.58
CA VAL A 62 19.25 8.29 -3.15
C VAL A 62 19.98 9.38 -2.35
N GLY A 63 19.28 10.00 -1.40
CA GLY A 63 19.84 10.98 -0.48
C GLY A 63 20.02 10.40 0.92
N ILE A 64 21.20 10.53 1.52
CA ILE A 64 21.44 10.26 2.94
C ILE A 64 21.80 11.59 3.61
N GLY A 65 20.92 12.08 4.48
CA GLY A 65 21.06 13.42 5.08
C GLY A 65 20.71 14.58 4.12
N SER A 66 20.25 14.29 2.91
CA SER A 66 19.78 15.27 1.92
C SER A 66 18.35 14.93 1.49
N THR A 67 17.45 15.92 1.53
CA THR A 67 16.05 15.76 1.06
C THR A 67 15.88 16.06 -0.43
N SER A 68 16.91 16.63 -1.07
CA SER A 68 16.86 17.09 -2.47
C SER A 68 18.13 16.67 -3.22
N PRO A 69 18.37 15.37 -3.39
CA PRO A 69 19.61 14.87 -3.99
C PRO A 69 19.73 15.27 -5.46
N THR A 70 20.84 15.92 -5.82
CA THR A 70 21.17 16.41 -7.18
C THR A 70 21.96 15.40 -8.02
N SER A 71 22.46 14.34 -7.40
CA SER A 71 23.22 13.26 -8.03
C SER A 71 22.63 11.89 -7.65
N LYS A 72 23.02 10.82 -8.36
CA LYS A 72 22.45 9.47 -8.17
C LYS A 72 22.57 8.95 -6.75
N LEU A 73 23.67 9.29 -6.07
CA LEU A 73 23.87 9.08 -4.65
C LEU A 73 24.45 10.37 -4.06
N GLU A 74 23.71 10.99 -3.15
CA GLU A 74 24.16 12.16 -2.41
C GLU A 74 24.16 11.86 -0.92
N VAL A 75 25.30 12.07 -0.26
CA VAL A 75 25.40 11.95 1.19
C VAL A 75 25.87 13.29 1.74
N VAL A 76 25.12 13.85 2.68
CA VAL A 76 25.42 15.13 3.31
C VAL A 76 25.55 14.89 4.81
N ASN A 77 26.69 15.27 5.38
CA ASN A 77 26.88 15.34 6.83
C ASN A 77 26.83 16.81 7.28
N SER A 78 26.09 17.11 8.36
CA SER A 78 26.00 18.45 8.93
C SER A 78 27.20 18.80 9.83
N SER A 79 27.93 17.80 10.33
CA SER A 79 29.18 18.03 11.05
C SER A 79 30.30 18.14 10.02
N GLY A 80 30.88 19.33 9.85
CA GLY A 80 31.93 19.64 8.87
C GLY A 80 33.28 18.90 9.02
N SER A 81 33.28 17.68 9.54
CA SER A 81 34.37 16.74 9.36
C SER A 81 34.30 16.23 7.93
N ALA A 82 35.41 16.36 7.20
CA ALA A 82 35.54 15.82 5.85
C ALA A 82 35.51 14.29 5.93
N ASP A 83 34.31 13.73 6.00
CA ASP A 83 34.13 12.29 6.04
C ASP A 83 34.49 11.72 4.67
N VAL A 84 35.56 10.94 4.65
CA VAL A 84 35.82 10.01 3.55
C VAL A 84 34.68 9.00 3.61
N TYR A 85 33.63 9.23 2.80
CA TYR A 85 32.66 8.19 2.51
C TYR A 85 33.47 6.96 2.07
N GLY A 86 33.32 5.84 2.77
CA GLY A 86 34.08 4.61 2.56
C GLY A 86 33.77 3.93 1.22
N ILE A 87 33.91 4.68 0.12
CA ILE A 87 33.75 4.23 -1.25
C ILE A 87 34.95 3.32 -1.53
N LYS A 88 34.74 2.02 -1.37
CA LYS A 88 35.66 1.02 -1.90
C LYS A 88 35.52 1.03 -3.42
N THR A 89 36.43 1.73 -4.09
CA THR A 89 36.63 1.53 -5.53
C THR A 89 37.38 0.21 -5.70
N ALA A 90 36.75 -0.76 -6.37
CA ALA A 90 37.46 -1.94 -6.84
C ALA A 90 38.38 -1.55 -8.01
N ALA A 91 39.60 -2.10 -8.02
CA ALA A 91 40.54 -1.96 -9.13
C ALA A 91 40.13 -2.84 -10.32
#